data_AF-A0A955N5C1-F1
#
_entry.id   AF-A0A955N5C1-F1
#
_cell.length_a   1.000
_cell.length_b   1.000
_cell.length_c   1.000
_cell.angle_alpha   90.00
_cell.angle_beta   90.00
_cell.angle_gamma   90.00
#
_symmetry.space_group_name_H-M   'P 1'
#
loop_
_entity.id
_entity.type
_entity.pdbx_description
1 polymer ?
#
loop_
_entity_poly.entity_id
_entity_poly.type
_entity_poly.pdbx_seq_one_letter_code
_entity_poly.pdbx_strand_id
1 'polypeptide(L)'
;MKKNDTPSILLASLSIGLVWLYFALVLLLGRSIGGMSVGLTFIASSIPFVASLVFILIRYVMHRGLIKSQQILTVSLGLILSLGSLIIADIAYSLYLNSRAFEKPHIENSRQYDPAFVGGELYPRRFFPTDENFWLYKPNLSVKGTHYGHFYHPELMQSPILAKSVFELHQFSCSIDQHGLRNTTPMGQADVLALGDSFTFGWAMDREKSWVGLLEHAIHRPIYNLGIDGASPKQELELLKYLLRTQEPSMRIRKILWMIYEGNDLEGSYESERPKPSSPSYTNQLFKGTLVQGLITIPSLIKEQAIITKLLNGDVALRFPTFQARDYNPYVIDGIRSWFPFFQSPVLGPRLFYPKYIEEAQQPLSYVLHHPNTPHLNQVFREMALLEKEFSFQVIVIIVPTGERLHGPFYENFPPISAEPHFIDYVSKVSESLGFQTLNLLSKLKPYADNELLYFRDDSHWNQRGHELAAEIIRSEVFQQ
;
A
#
# COMPACT_ATOMS: atom_id res chain seq x y z
N MET A 1 43.71 44.03 -13.43
CA MET A 1 43.57 42.56 -13.41
C MET A 1 42.18 42.20 -12.87
N LYS A 2 41.22 41.86 -13.74
CA LYS A 2 40.01 41.12 -13.33
C LYS A 2 40.22 39.67 -13.76
N LYS A 3 40.27 38.76 -12.79
CA LYS A 3 40.37 37.31 -13.01
C LYS A 3 39.06 36.90 -13.68
N ASN A 4 39.12 36.41 -14.92
CA ASN A 4 37.95 35.92 -15.65
C ASN A 4 37.53 34.57 -15.05
N ASP A 5 36.52 34.57 -14.18
CA ASP A 5 35.86 33.38 -13.61
C ASP A 5 34.90 32.69 -14.61
N THR A 6 35.00 33.03 -15.90
CA THR A 6 34.17 32.48 -16.99
C THR A 6 34.26 30.94 -17.16
N PRO A 7 35.41 30.26 -16.93
CA PRO A 7 35.51 28.81 -17.14
C PRO A 7 34.69 27.97 -16.16
N SER A 8 34.60 28.38 -14.90
CA SER A 8 33.91 27.64 -13.83
C SER A 8 32.39 27.72 -13.95
N ILE A 9 31.86 28.88 -14.38
CA ILE A 9 30.41 29.06 -14.62
C ILE A 9 29.95 28.21 -15.80
N LEU A 10 30.78 28.10 -16.84
CA LEU A 10 30.46 27.35 -18.05
C LEU A 10 30.53 25.83 -17.82
N LEU A 11 31.49 25.39 -17.01
CA LEU A 11 31.57 24.01 -16.47
C LEU A 11 30.33 23.65 -15.64
N ALA A 12 29.91 24.51 -14.72
CA ALA A 12 28.71 24.29 -13.92
C ALA A 12 27.45 24.22 -14.80
N SER A 13 27.36 25.07 -15.82
CA SER A 13 26.23 25.11 -16.76
C SER A 13 26.12 23.83 -17.61
N LEU A 14 27.25 23.28 -18.05
CA LEU A 14 27.30 22.04 -18.82
C LEU A 14 26.97 20.80 -17.96
N SER A 15 27.46 20.76 -16.71
CA SER A 15 27.10 19.71 -15.75
C SER A 15 25.61 19.74 -15.41
N ILE A 16 25.04 20.93 -15.19
CA ILE A 16 23.61 21.12 -14.98
C ILE A 16 22.81 20.69 -16.23
N GLY A 17 23.27 21.04 -17.43
CA GLY A 17 22.63 20.64 -18.68
C GLY A 17 22.61 19.12 -18.91
N LEU A 18 23.66 18.40 -18.51
CA LEU A 18 23.73 16.94 -18.59
C LEU A 18 22.85 16.25 -17.54
N VAL A 19 22.78 16.80 -16.33
CA VAL A 19 21.82 16.37 -15.30
C VAL A 19 20.38 16.57 -15.81
N TRP A 20 20.08 17.72 -16.42
CA TRP A 20 18.77 17.98 -17.03
C TRP A 20 18.46 17.09 -18.24
N LEU A 21 19.45 16.75 -19.07
CA LEU A 21 19.27 15.82 -20.19
C LEU A 21 18.98 14.40 -19.70
N TYR A 22 19.68 13.97 -18.64
CA TYR A 22 19.39 12.71 -17.95
C TYR A 22 17.98 12.72 -17.36
N PHE A 23 17.58 13.78 -16.65
CA PHE A 23 16.20 13.96 -16.16
C PHE A 23 15.16 13.98 -17.29
N ALA A 24 15.45 14.64 -18.41
CA ALA A 24 14.54 14.71 -19.56
C ALA A 24 14.38 13.36 -20.26
N LEU A 25 15.46 12.58 -20.40
CA LEU A 25 15.40 11.21 -20.91
C LEU A 25 14.59 10.30 -19.99
N VAL A 26 14.78 10.44 -18.67
CA VAL A 26 14.00 9.74 -17.64
C VAL A 26 12.52 10.14 -17.66
N LEU A 27 12.20 11.42 -17.88
CA LEU A 27 10.82 11.94 -17.96
C LEU A 27 10.12 11.58 -19.29
N LEU A 28 10.85 11.57 -20.41
CA LEU A 28 10.33 11.19 -21.74
C LEU A 28 10.03 9.69 -21.86
N LEU A 29 10.72 8.85 -21.08
CA LEU A 29 10.42 7.42 -20.92
C LEU A 29 9.08 7.16 -20.21
N GLY A 30 8.40 8.21 -19.71
CA GLY A 30 7.23 8.08 -18.84
C GLY A 30 5.86 8.46 -19.43
N ARG A 31 5.72 8.93 -20.68
CA ARG A 31 4.39 9.37 -21.18
C ARG A 31 4.10 9.06 -22.64
N SER A 32 2.83 8.76 -22.92
CA SER A 32 2.22 9.01 -24.23
C SER A 32 1.94 10.51 -24.36
N ILE A 33 2.50 11.17 -25.37
CA ILE A 33 2.21 12.58 -25.67
C ILE A 33 1.15 12.59 -26.77
N GLY A 34 -0.06 13.07 -26.45
CA GLY A 34 -1.18 13.14 -27.41
C GLY A 34 -1.69 11.79 -27.91
N GLY A 35 -1.54 10.72 -27.13
CA GLY A 35 -1.98 9.36 -27.52
C GLY A 35 -0.96 8.52 -28.30
N MET A 36 0.24 9.04 -28.58
CA MET A 36 1.33 8.25 -29.17
C MET A 36 2.31 7.77 -28.09
N SER A 37 2.60 6.46 -28.07
CA SER A 37 3.63 5.88 -27.19
C SER A 37 5.01 6.26 -27.69
N VAL A 38 5.81 6.92 -26.84
CA VAL A 38 7.17 7.31 -27.19
C VAL A 38 8.07 6.09 -27.02
N GLY A 39 8.30 5.37 -28.13
CA GLY A 39 9.17 4.18 -28.17
C GLY A 39 10.66 4.50 -28.27
N LEU A 40 11.50 3.46 -28.13
CA LEU A 40 12.97 3.47 -28.29
C LEU A 40 13.47 4.21 -29.55
N THR A 41 12.67 4.23 -30.61
CA THR A 41 12.94 4.93 -31.87
C THR A 41 12.97 6.45 -31.74
N PHE A 42 12.17 7.04 -30.83
CA PHE A 42 12.18 8.49 -30.56
C PHE A 42 13.39 8.91 -29.72
N ILE A 43 13.82 8.04 -28.81
CA ILE A 43 15.05 8.23 -28.04
C ILE A 43 16.26 8.16 -28.98
N ALA A 44 16.30 7.15 -29.84
CA ALA A 44 17.35 7.00 -30.85
C ALA A 44 17.45 8.18 -31.82
N SER A 45 16.32 8.83 -32.16
CA SER A 45 16.30 10.01 -33.04
C SER A 45 16.56 11.34 -32.30
N SER A 46 16.32 11.41 -30.99
CA SER A 46 16.61 12.60 -30.18
C SER A 46 18.09 12.78 -29.82
N ILE A 47 18.83 11.67 -29.68
CA ILE A 47 20.28 11.68 -29.40
C ILE A 47 21.09 12.47 -30.44
N PRO A 48 20.95 12.24 -31.77
CA PRO A 48 21.68 13.02 -32.76
C PRO A 48 21.25 14.50 -32.81
N PHE A 49 19.99 14.81 -32.47
CA PHE A 49 19.51 16.19 -32.41
C PHE A 49 20.14 16.96 -31.24
N VAL A 50 20.15 16.38 -30.04
CA VAL A 50 20.80 16.98 -28.87
C VAL A 50 22.31 17.06 -29.06
N ALA A 51 22.95 16.03 -29.63
CA ALA A 51 24.38 16.05 -29.95
C ALA A 51 24.72 17.17 -30.95
N SER A 52 23.86 17.41 -31.93
CA SER A 52 24.01 18.51 -32.90
C SER A 52 23.85 19.88 -32.23
N LEU A 53 22.90 20.03 -31.31
CA LEU A 53 22.68 21.28 -30.58
C LEU A 53 23.88 21.61 -29.68
N VAL A 54 24.41 20.60 -28.98
CA VAL A 54 25.62 20.71 -28.16
C VAL A 54 26.83 21.04 -29.03
N PHE A 55 26.98 20.42 -30.20
CA PHE A 55 28.05 20.72 -31.14
C PHE A 55 27.98 22.15 -31.67
N ILE A 56 26.78 22.66 -31.99
CA ILE A 56 26.55 24.05 -32.42
C ILE A 56 26.91 25.02 -31.28
N LEU A 57 26.51 24.70 -30.05
CA LEU A 57 26.82 25.52 -28.88
C LEU A 57 28.33 25.58 -28.61
N ILE A 58 29.03 24.45 -28.72
CA ILE A 58 30.49 24.37 -28.59
C ILE A 58 31.16 25.20 -29.69
N ARG A 59 30.73 25.07 -30.95
CA ARG A 59 31.21 25.88 -32.08
C ARG A 59 30.99 27.38 -31.86
N TYR A 60 29.83 27.76 -31.34
CA TYR A 60 29.49 29.16 -31.03
C TYR A 60 30.40 29.74 -29.94
N VAL A 61 30.61 28.99 -28.86
CA VAL A 61 31.49 29.39 -27.75
C VAL A 61 32.96 29.46 -28.19
N MET A 62 33.39 28.56 -29.07
CA MET A 62 34.72 28.59 -29.69
C MET A 62 34.90 29.81 -30.60
N HIS A 63 33.91 30.13 -31.44
CA HIS A 63 33.98 31.27 -32.35
C HIS A 63 34.06 32.61 -31.60
N ARG A 64 33.41 32.71 -30.43
CA ARG A 64 33.47 33.89 -29.55
C ARG A 64 34.75 33.99 -28.72
N GLY A 65 35.68 33.03 -28.84
CA GLY A 65 36.97 33.04 -28.13
C GLY A 65 36.86 32.84 -26.62
N LEU A 66 35.73 32.34 -26.12
CA LEU A 66 35.44 32.26 -24.68
C LEU A 66 36.17 31.10 -23.98
N ILE A 67 36.62 30.08 -24.74
CA ILE A 67 37.30 28.89 -24.21
C ILE A 67 38.40 28.45 -25.19
N LYS A 68 39.58 28.10 -24.68
CA LYS A 68 40.68 27.54 -25.51
C LYS A 68 40.43 26.05 -25.78
N SER A 69 40.85 25.55 -26.94
CA SER A 69 40.61 24.17 -27.40
C SER A 69 41.05 23.09 -26.39
N GLN A 70 42.12 23.34 -25.63
CA GLN A 70 42.62 22.44 -24.59
C GLN A 70 41.68 22.34 -23.37
N GLN A 71 40.97 23.41 -23.02
CA GLN A 71 40.03 23.42 -21.89
C GLN A 71 38.75 22.64 -22.22
N ILE A 72 38.31 22.65 -23.49
CA ILE A 72 37.14 21.87 -23.94
C ILE A 72 37.40 20.38 -23.79
N LEU A 73 38.60 19.92 -24.15
CA LEU A 73 38.98 18.51 -23.99
C LEU A 73 38.95 18.08 -22.52
N THR A 74 39.46 18.91 -21.61
CA THR A 74 39.46 18.64 -20.17
C THR A 74 38.05 18.60 -19.57
N VAL A 75 37.18 19.53 -19.97
CA VAL A 75 35.78 19.58 -19.53
C VAL A 75 35.01 18.35 -20.04
N SER A 76 35.16 18.02 -21.32
CA SER A 76 34.53 16.84 -21.92
C SER A 76 35.01 15.54 -21.27
N LEU A 77 36.30 15.39 -21.00
CA LEU A 77 36.83 14.23 -20.27
C LEU A 77 36.27 14.15 -18.85
N GLY A 78 36.23 15.28 -18.12
CA GLY A 78 35.70 15.32 -16.75
C GLY A 78 34.22 14.92 -16.68
N LEU A 79 33.43 15.36 -17.66
CA LEU A 79 32.01 15.00 -17.77
C LEU A 79 31.82 13.51 -18.10
N ILE A 80 32.59 12.98 -19.06
CA ILE A 80 32.56 11.55 -19.42
C ILE A 80 32.96 10.68 -18.22
N LEU A 81 34.01 11.05 -17.50
CA LEU A 81 34.47 10.33 -16.31
C LEU A 81 33.45 10.38 -15.17
N SER A 82 32.79 11.53 -14.96
CA SER A 82 31.75 11.67 -13.94
C SER A 82 30.52 10.81 -14.26
N LEU A 83 30.03 10.84 -15.51
CA LEU A 83 28.96 9.96 -15.98
C LEU A 83 29.35 8.49 -15.88
N GLY A 84 30.57 8.13 -16.29
CA GLY A 84 31.09 6.77 -16.17
C GLY A 84 31.15 6.30 -14.71
N SER A 85 31.56 7.16 -13.78
CA SER A 85 31.63 6.82 -12.35
C SER A 85 30.27 6.55 -11.73
N LEU A 86 29.23 7.31 -12.12
CA LEU A 86 27.85 7.08 -11.68
C LEU A 86 27.31 5.75 -12.23
N ILE A 87 27.58 5.46 -13.51
CA ILE A 87 27.20 4.18 -14.13
C ILE A 87 27.91 3.00 -13.45
N ILE A 88 29.21 3.12 -13.15
CA ILE A 88 29.97 2.07 -12.45
C ILE A 88 29.45 1.87 -11.02
N ALA A 89 29.13 2.96 -10.30
CA ALA A 89 28.56 2.87 -8.96
C ALA A 89 27.19 2.16 -8.97
N ASP A 90 26.33 2.49 -9.94
CA ASP A 90 25.03 1.82 -10.13
C ASP A 90 25.17 0.34 -10.51
N ILE A 91 26.13 0.01 -11.38
CA ILE A 91 26.44 -1.38 -11.75
C ILE A 91 26.98 -2.14 -10.54
N ALA A 92 27.92 -1.57 -9.78
CA ALA A 92 28.50 -2.19 -8.60
C ALA A 92 27.45 -2.40 -7.49
N TYR A 93 26.56 -1.42 -7.28
CA TYR A 93 25.44 -1.54 -6.35
C TYR A 93 24.42 -2.58 -6.82
N SER A 94 24.10 -2.62 -8.12
CA SER A 94 23.24 -3.67 -8.70
C SER A 94 23.86 -5.07 -8.62
N LEU A 95 25.17 -5.20 -8.83
CA LEU A 95 25.90 -6.47 -8.64
C LEU A 95 25.98 -6.86 -7.17
N TYR A 96 26.10 -5.90 -6.26
CA TYR A 96 26.03 -6.13 -4.81
C TYR A 96 24.63 -6.63 -4.39
N LEU A 97 23.56 -6.04 -4.93
CA LEU A 97 22.19 -6.48 -4.69
C LEU A 97 21.90 -7.83 -5.36
N ASN A 98 22.40 -8.09 -6.58
CA ASN A 98 22.18 -9.33 -7.33
C ASN A 98 23.08 -10.50 -6.90
N SER A 99 24.29 -10.24 -6.39
CA SER A 99 25.11 -11.28 -5.73
C SER A 99 24.50 -11.73 -4.41
N ARG A 100 23.49 -10.99 -3.91
CA ARG A 100 22.58 -11.39 -2.83
C ARG A 100 21.19 -11.82 -3.34
N ALA A 101 20.96 -11.90 -4.65
CA ALA A 101 19.71 -12.44 -5.20
C ALA A 101 19.79 -13.98 -5.15
N PHE A 102 19.22 -14.49 -4.08
CA PHE A 102 19.20 -15.88 -3.65
C PHE A 102 18.76 -16.89 -4.72
N GLU A 103 19.40 -18.06 -4.67
CA GLU A 103 18.82 -19.32 -5.14
C GLU A 103 17.39 -19.49 -4.58
N LYS A 104 16.53 -20.14 -5.36
CA LYS A 104 15.14 -20.45 -5.00
C LYS A 104 15.06 -21.01 -3.58
N PRO A 105 14.40 -20.34 -2.61
CA PRO A 105 14.38 -20.86 -1.26
C PRO A 105 13.32 -21.96 -1.13
N HIS A 106 13.70 -23.05 -0.47
CA HIS A 106 12.75 -23.82 0.34
C HIS A 106 12.14 -22.90 1.43
N ILE A 107 10.92 -23.19 1.89
CA ILE A 107 10.14 -22.40 2.88
C ILE A 107 10.95 -21.98 4.12
N GLU A 108 11.90 -22.79 4.58
CA GLU A 108 12.75 -22.46 5.73
C GLU A 108 13.84 -21.42 5.39
N ASN A 109 14.31 -21.42 4.15
CA ASN A 109 15.34 -20.51 3.67
C ASN A 109 14.79 -19.12 3.32
N SER A 110 13.54 -18.99 2.85
CA SER A 110 12.92 -17.68 2.59
C SER A 110 12.75 -16.85 3.88
N ARG A 111 12.58 -17.52 5.02
CA ARG A 111 12.54 -16.89 6.36
C ARG A 111 13.87 -16.26 6.77
N GLN A 112 15.00 -16.83 6.33
CA GLN A 112 16.34 -16.47 6.80
C GLN A 112 17.09 -15.49 5.87
N TYR A 113 16.70 -15.41 4.60
CA TYR A 113 17.50 -14.75 3.56
C TYR A 113 16.98 -13.39 3.08
N ASP A 114 15.95 -12.83 3.71
CA ASP A 114 15.60 -11.41 3.53
C ASP A 114 16.50 -10.53 4.43
N PRO A 115 17.45 -9.75 3.87
CA PRO A 115 18.48 -9.01 4.60
C PRO A 115 17.94 -7.72 5.25
N ALA A 116 16.79 -7.78 5.91
CA ALA A 116 16.12 -6.63 6.48
C ALA A 116 16.72 -6.23 7.84
N PHE A 117 17.65 -5.28 7.75
CA PHE A 117 17.73 -4.09 8.58
C PHE A 117 16.49 -3.86 9.49
N VAL A 118 16.68 -3.81 10.81
CA VAL A 118 15.68 -3.31 11.77
C VAL A 118 15.55 -1.80 11.54
N GLY A 119 14.77 -1.41 10.54
CA GLY A 119 14.46 -0.02 10.24
C GLY A 119 13.03 0.30 10.60
N GLY A 120 12.78 0.73 11.84
CA GLY A 120 11.69 1.65 12.23
C GLY A 120 10.22 1.31 11.90
N GLU A 121 9.90 0.19 11.27
CA GLU A 121 8.51 -0.18 10.95
C GLU A 121 7.86 -0.83 12.18
N LEU A 122 6.87 -0.14 12.78
CA LEU A 122 6.08 -0.70 13.88
C LEU A 122 5.27 -1.93 13.46
N TYR A 123 4.96 -2.06 12.17
CA TYR A 123 4.18 -3.16 11.62
C TYR A 123 5.09 -4.23 11.00
N PRO A 124 4.80 -5.52 11.23
CA PRO A 124 5.62 -6.61 10.74
C PRO A 124 5.59 -6.71 9.22
N ARG A 125 6.76 -6.95 8.60
CA ARG A 125 6.84 -7.15 7.15
C ARG A 125 6.16 -8.45 6.72
N ARG A 126 5.47 -8.38 5.58
CA ARG A 126 4.78 -9.48 4.91
C ARG A 126 5.70 -10.15 3.87
N PHE A 127 5.50 -11.45 3.64
CA PHE A 127 6.16 -12.22 2.56
C PHE A 127 5.20 -13.27 1.98
N PHE A 128 5.43 -13.67 0.72
CA PHE A 128 4.72 -14.78 0.10
C PHE A 128 5.37 -16.11 0.52
N PRO A 129 4.68 -17.01 1.25
CA PRO A 129 5.27 -18.28 1.68
C PRO A 129 5.31 -19.33 0.58
N THR A 130 4.47 -19.19 -0.46
CA THR A 130 4.38 -20.07 -1.63
C THR A 130 4.29 -19.23 -2.92
N ASP A 131 4.04 -19.86 -4.07
CA ASP A 131 3.73 -19.13 -5.31
C ASP A 131 2.24 -18.71 -5.40
N GLU A 132 1.40 -19.15 -4.46
CA GLU A 132 0.02 -18.67 -4.33
C GLU A 132 0.03 -17.22 -3.79
N ASN A 133 -0.93 -16.42 -4.23
CA ASN A 133 -1.00 -14.99 -3.93
C ASN A 133 -1.57 -14.70 -2.53
N PHE A 134 -0.90 -15.10 -1.47
CA PHE A 134 -1.26 -14.69 -0.11
C PHE A 134 -0.03 -14.38 0.73
N TRP A 135 -0.25 -13.58 1.76
CA TRP A 135 0.82 -13.07 2.60
C TRP A 135 0.81 -13.72 3.98
N LEU A 136 1.99 -13.85 4.57
CA LEU A 136 2.21 -14.08 6.00
C LEU A 136 3.18 -13.04 6.54
N TYR A 137 3.15 -12.79 7.84
CA TYR A 137 4.15 -11.97 8.50
C TYR A 137 5.42 -12.77 8.80
N LYS A 138 6.56 -12.07 8.92
CA LYS A 138 7.78 -12.71 9.43
C LYS A 138 7.55 -13.32 10.82
N PRO A 139 7.82 -14.63 11.01
CA PRO A 139 7.47 -15.32 12.24
C PRO A 139 8.38 -14.94 13.41
N ASN A 140 7.91 -15.24 14.63
CA ASN A 140 8.65 -15.08 15.89
C ASN A 140 9.15 -13.64 16.13
N LEU A 141 8.30 -12.67 15.83
CA LEU A 141 8.61 -11.26 15.94
C LEU A 141 7.70 -10.61 16.98
N SER A 142 8.29 -9.87 17.92
CA SER A 142 7.53 -8.99 18.81
C SER A 142 7.97 -7.54 18.59
N VAL A 143 7.00 -6.67 18.35
CA VAL A 143 7.21 -5.23 18.17
C VAL A 143 6.41 -4.49 19.21
N LYS A 144 7.00 -3.43 19.78
CA LYS A 144 6.32 -2.48 20.65
C LYS A 144 6.79 -1.08 20.34
N GLY A 145 5.88 -0.13 20.27
CA GLY A 145 6.22 1.27 20.15
C GLY A 145 4.99 2.15 20.11
N THR A 146 5.17 3.36 19.61
CA THR A 146 4.10 4.32 19.44
C THR A 146 3.97 4.77 18.01
N HIS A 147 2.75 5.00 17.56
CA HIS A 147 2.48 5.53 16.23
C HIS A 147 1.26 6.45 16.22
N TYR A 148 1.18 7.32 15.20
CA TYR A 148 -0.04 8.00 14.82
C TYR A 148 -0.81 7.16 13.80
N GLY A 149 -2.06 7.51 13.51
CA GLY A 149 -2.82 6.88 12.44
C GLY A 149 -2.18 7.06 11.07
N HIS A 150 -2.64 6.25 10.11
CA HIS A 150 -2.11 6.19 8.74
C HIS A 150 -2.14 7.54 8.01
N PHE A 151 -3.00 8.48 8.41
CA PHE A 151 -3.12 9.80 7.78
C PHE A 151 -2.07 10.81 8.28
N TYR A 152 -1.23 10.43 9.24
CA TYR A 152 -0.19 11.27 9.78
C TYR A 152 0.98 11.47 8.81
N HIS A 153 1.38 12.74 8.65
CA HIS A 153 2.67 13.12 8.08
C HIS A 153 3.29 14.25 8.92
N PRO A 154 4.63 14.30 9.07
CA PRO A 154 5.29 15.27 9.94
C PRO A 154 4.93 16.73 9.65
N GLU A 155 4.67 17.08 8.39
CA GLU A 155 4.27 18.44 7.99
C GLU A 155 2.93 18.85 8.61
N LEU A 156 2.00 17.90 8.80
CA LEU A 156 0.66 18.17 9.32
C LEU A 156 0.68 18.58 10.80
N MET A 157 1.74 18.27 11.54
CA MET A 157 1.92 18.70 12.94
C MET A 157 2.06 20.22 13.10
N GLN A 158 2.36 20.94 12.02
CA GLN A 158 2.39 22.40 12.06
C GLN A 158 0.98 23.01 12.17
N SER A 159 -0.10 22.25 11.88
CA SER A 159 -1.48 22.71 12.04
C SER A 159 -1.88 22.58 13.51
N PRO A 160 -2.22 23.70 14.19
CA PRO A 160 -2.67 23.64 15.58
C PRO A 160 -3.91 22.77 15.78
N ILE A 161 -4.85 22.74 14.83
CA ILE A 161 -6.06 21.93 14.99
C ILE A 161 -5.76 20.44 14.82
N LEU A 162 -4.91 20.06 13.87
CA LEU A 162 -4.56 18.65 13.68
C LEU A 162 -3.73 18.13 14.86
N ALA A 163 -2.71 18.87 15.29
CA ALA A 163 -1.82 18.46 16.37
C ALA A 163 -2.52 18.36 17.75
N LYS A 164 -3.57 19.17 18.00
CA LYS A 164 -4.26 19.18 19.30
C LYS A 164 -5.50 18.31 19.35
N SER A 165 -6.14 18.04 18.21
CA SER A 165 -7.50 17.50 18.18
C SER A 165 -7.70 16.35 17.21
N VAL A 166 -6.71 16.02 16.38
CA VAL A 166 -6.81 14.90 15.42
C VAL A 166 -5.73 13.85 15.69
N PHE A 167 -4.46 14.24 15.73
CA PHE A 167 -3.37 13.28 15.92
C PHE A 167 -3.24 12.89 17.38
N GLU A 168 -3.33 11.58 17.63
CA GLU A 168 -3.11 10.99 18.94
C GLU A 168 -2.04 9.91 18.81
N LEU A 169 -1.09 9.91 19.75
CA LEU A 169 -0.03 8.93 19.77
C LEU A 169 -0.53 7.66 20.47
N HIS A 170 -0.71 6.59 19.72
CA HIS A 170 -1.20 5.31 20.22
C HIS A 170 -0.04 4.39 20.59
N GLN A 171 -0.16 3.74 21.74
CA GLN A 171 0.71 2.62 22.09
C GLN A 171 0.27 1.39 21.30
N PHE A 172 1.23 0.72 20.70
CA PHE A 172 0.99 -0.48 19.92
C PHE A 172 2.01 -1.55 20.28
N SER A 173 1.50 -2.76 20.50
CA SER A 173 2.28 -3.97 20.65
C SER A 173 1.69 -5.11 19.83
N CYS A 174 2.57 -5.86 19.19
CA CYS A 174 2.21 -6.98 18.34
C CYS A 174 3.22 -8.11 18.53
N SER A 175 2.71 -9.34 18.61
CA SER A 175 3.51 -10.55 18.58
C SER A 175 3.03 -11.42 17.43
N ILE A 176 3.97 -11.79 16.56
CA ILE A 176 3.78 -12.71 15.45
C ILE A 176 4.38 -14.06 15.84
N ASP A 177 3.57 -15.10 15.76
CA ASP A 177 3.96 -16.46 16.13
C ASP A 177 4.84 -17.13 15.07
N GLN A 178 5.15 -18.40 15.30
CA GLN A 178 5.96 -19.23 14.40
C GLN A 178 5.33 -19.48 13.02
N HIS A 179 4.02 -19.23 12.88
CA HIS A 179 3.26 -19.41 11.63
C HIS A 179 3.14 -18.11 10.85
N GLY A 180 3.68 -16.99 11.36
CA GLY A 180 3.61 -15.70 10.68
C GLY A 180 2.26 -15.01 10.87
N LEU A 181 1.58 -15.29 11.99
CA LEU A 181 0.26 -14.75 12.32
C LEU A 181 0.25 -14.10 13.70
N ARG A 182 -0.67 -13.16 13.92
CA ARG A 182 -0.71 -12.36 15.16
C ARG A 182 -1.38 -13.12 16.31
N ASN A 183 -0.67 -14.10 16.87
CA ASN A 183 -1.18 -14.93 17.96
C ASN A 183 -0.15 -15.16 19.06
N THR A 184 -0.64 -15.36 20.28
CA THR A 184 0.13 -15.84 21.44
C THR A 184 -0.31 -17.24 21.87
N THR A 185 -1.52 -17.64 21.48
CA THR A 185 -2.07 -18.97 21.75
C THR A 185 -1.65 -19.94 20.65
N PRO A 186 -1.18 -21.16 20.98
CA PRO A 186 -0.87 -22.17 19.97
C PRO A 186 -2.09 -22.51 19.12
N MET A 187 -1.88 -22.63 17.80
CA MET A 187 -2.95 -22.87 16.82
C MET A 187 -3.84 -24.07 17.17
N GLY A 188 -3.25 -25.19 17.62
CA GLY A 188 -4.00 -26.42 17.95
C GLY A 188 -4.95 -26.30 19.14
N GLN A 189 -4.91 -25.21 19.91
CA GLN A 189 -5.84 -24.97 21.03
C GLN A 189 -7.09 -24.18 20.61
N ALA A 190 -7.08 -23.58 19.42
CA ALA A 190 -8.18 -22.78 18.92
C ALA A 190 -9.08 -23.61 18.00
N ASP A 191 -10.39 -23.45 18.19
CA ASP A 191 -11.42 -24.04 17.33
C ASP A 191 -12.31 -22.98 16.67
N VAL A 192 -11.99 -21.71 16.90
CA VAL A 192 -12.55 -20.55 16.21
C VAL A 192 -11.39 -19.83 15.50
N LEU A 193 -11.57 -19.56 14.21
CA LEU A 193 -10.65 -18.74 13.42
C LEU A 193 -11.29 -17.38 13.15
N ALA A 194 -10.50 -16.31 13.20
CA ALA A 194 -10.90 -15.01 12.67
C ALA A 194 -10.10 -14.75 11.39
N LEU A 195 -10.78 -14.61 10.26
CA LEU A 195 -10.20 -14.41 8.94
C LEU A 195 -10.59 -13.03 8.41
N GLY A 196 -9.67 -12.31 7.79
CA GLY A 196 -9.93 -11.00 7.20
C GLY A 196 -8.65 -10.20 6.96
N ASP A 197 -8.83 -8.90 6.83
CA ASP A 197 -7.78 -7.95 6.51
C ASP A 197 -7.15 -7.28 7.77
N SER A 198 -6.79 -6.00 7.66
CA SER A 198 -6.28 -5.17 8.75
C SER A 198 -7.25 -4.99 9.92
N PHE A 199 -8.57 -5.06 9.71
CA PHE A 199 -9.54 -5.03 10.81
C PHE A 199 -9.47 -6.30 11.65
N THR A 200 -9.32 -7.45 11.01
CA THR A 200 -9.12 -8.73 11.70
C THR A 200 -7.74 -8.80 12.34
N PHE A 201 -6.70 -8.30 11.68
CA PHE A 201 -5.35 -8.18 12.28
C PHE A 201 -5.37 -7.35 13.58
N GLY A 202 -6.27 -6.35 13.67
CA GLY A 202 -6.34 -5.41 14.79
C GLY A 202 -5.34 -4.27 14.62
N TRP A 203 -5.33 -3.64 13.43
CA TRP A 203 -4.51 -2.47 13.12
C TRP A 203 -4.58 -1.41 14.22
N ALA A 204 -3.44 -0.78 14.52
CA ALA A 204 -3.33 0.29 15.51
C ALA A 204 -3.79 -0.05 16.94
N MET A 205 -4.01 -1.32 17.25
CA MET A 205 -4.59 -1.74 18.51
C MET A 205 -3.75 -2.85 19.13
N ASP A 206 -3.53 -2.79 20.45
CA ASP A 206 -2.99 -3.93 21.21
C ASP A 206 -3.90 -5.15 21.06
N ARG A 207 -3.34 -6.35 21.12
CA ARG A 207 -4.10 -7.60 20.85
C ARG A 207 -5.34 -7.68 21.73
N GLU A 208 -5.18 -7.42 23.02
CA GLU A 208 -6.21 -7.51 24.06
C GLU A 208 -7.33 -6.49 23.87
N LYS A 209 -7.08 -5.43 23.09
CA LYS A 209 -8.04 -4.38 22.76
C LYS A 209 -8.61 -4.51 21.35
N SER A 210 -8.07 -5.41 20.53
CA SER A 210 -8.64 -5.71 19.23
C SER A 210 -9.94 -6.51 19.41
N TRP A 211 -10.84 -6.43 18.44
CA TRP A 211 -12.14 -7.11 18.55
C TRP A 211 -11.98 -8.62 18.71
N VAL A 212 -10.95 -9.21 18.10
CA VAL A 212 -10.62 -10.65 18.24
C VAL A 212 -10.20 -10.97 19.67
N GLY A 213 -9.33 -10.17 20.27
CA GLY A 213 -8.87 -10.36 21.66
C GLY A 213 -9.97 -10.12 22.69
N LEU A 214 -10.77 -9.07 22.49
CA LEU A 214 -11.94 -8.77 23.32
C LEU A 214 -12.98 -9.89 23.25
N LEU A 215 -13.25 -10.42 22.05
CA LEU A 215 -14.16 -11.53 21.84
C LEU A 215 -13.63 -12.82 22.48
N GLU A 216 -12.36 -13.17 22.27
CA GLU A 216 -11.69 -14.33 22.90
C GLU A 216 -11.87 -14.31 24.42
N HIS A 217 -11.62 -13.16 25.05
CA HIS A 217 -11.83 -12.97 26.49
C HIS A 217 -13.30 -13.14 26.88
N ALA A 218 -14.22 -12.54 26.13
CA ALA A 218 -15.64 -12.54 26.44
C ALA A 218 -16.34 -13.90 26.25
N ILE A 219 -15.83 -14.78 25.38
CA ILE A 219 -16.35 -16.14 25.19
C ILE A 219 -15.55 -17.21 25.96
N HIS A 220 -14.50 -16.81 26.67
CA HIS A 220 -13.57 -17.70 27.41
C HIS A 220 -13.02 -18.85 26.56
N ARG A 221 -12.74 -18.60 25.27
CA ARG A 221 -12.25 -19.61 24.33
C ARG A 221 -11.24 -18.99 23.37
N PRO A 222 -10.09 -19.64 23.11
CA PRO A 222 -9.11 -19.13 22.17
C PRO A 222 -9.68 -18.88 20.77
N ILE A 223 -9.30 -17.75 20.18
CA ILE A 223 -9.57 -17.44 18.78
C ILE A 223 -8.24 -17.25 18.08
N TYR A 224 -8.01 -17.99 17.00
CA TYR A 224 -6.78 -17.87 16.23
C TYR A 224 -6.98 -16.86 15.09
N ASN A 225 -6.20 -15.78 15.16
CA ASN A 225 -6.30 -14.65 14.26
C ASN A 225 -5.50 -14.89 12.98
N LEU A 226 -6.20 -14.95 11.84
CA LEU A 226 -5.66 -15.08 10.48
C LEU A 226 -5.64 -13.75 9.71
N GLY A 227 -5.82 -12.62 10.42
CA GLY A 227 -5.88 -11.29 9.83
C GLY A 227 -4.56 -10.86 9.23
N ILE A 228 -4.59 -10.38 7.99
CA ILE A 228 -3.44 -9.85 7.28
C ILE A 228 -3.78 -8.48 6.69
N ASP A 229 -3.02 -7.45 7.06
CA ASP A 229 -3.24 -6.09 6.55
C ASP A 229 -3.27 -6.05 5.02
N GLY A 230 -4.31 -5.42 4.47
CA GLY A 230 -4.50 -5.24 3.03
C GLY A 230 -4.75 -6.52 2.22
N ALA A 231 -5.02 -7.66 2.87
CA ALA A 231 -5.45 -8.87 2.16
C ALA A 231 -6.81 -8.65 1.49
N SER A 232 -7.01 -9.27 0.33
CA SER A 232 -8.34 -9.38 -0.30
C SER A 232 -9.01 -10.70 0.09
N PRO A 233 -10.33 -10.85 -0.15
CA PRO A 233 -11.05 -12.11 0.07
C PRO A 233 -10.43 -13.31 -0.63
N LYS A 234 -9.79 -13.10 -1.79
CA LYS A 234 -9.09 -14.18 -2.50
C LYS A 234 -7.84 -14.61 -1.74
N GLN A 235 -7.05 -13.66 -1.26
CA GLN A 235 -5.81 -13.96 -0.54
C GLN A 235 -6.11 -14.61 0.82
N GLU A 236 -7.18 -14.18 1.48
CA GLU A 236 -7.72 -14.80 2.69
C GLU A 236 -8.12 -16.25 2.47
N LEU A 237 -8.83 -16.55 1.38
CA LEU A 237 -9.20 -17.91 1.02
C LEU A 237 -7.98 -18.78 0.74
N GLU A 238 -6.96 -18.28 0.03
CA GLU A 238 -5.73 -19.03 -0.22
C GLU A 238 -4.93 -19.27 1.07
N LEU A 239 -4.88 -18.29 1.99
CA LEU A 239 -4.31 -18.47 3.33
C LEU A 239 -5.05 -19.58 4.10
N LEU A 240 -6.39 -19.56 4.10
CA LEU A 240 -7.19 -20.59 4.77
C LEU A 240 -6.92 -21.98 4.17
N LYS A 241 -6.91 -22.11 2.84
CA LYS A 241 -6.58 -23.37 2.17
C LYS A 241 -5.19 -23.86 2.54
N TYR A 242 -4.20 -22.96 2.54
CA TYR A 242 -2.85 -23.30 2.96
C TYR A 242 -2.82 -23.83 4.39
N LEU A 243 -3.52 -23.17 5.31
CA LEU A 243 -3.63 -23.60 6.70
C LEU A 243 -4.33 -24.96 6.81
N LEU A 244 -5.46 -25.17 6.15
CA LEU A 244 -6.18 -26.46 6.16
C LEU A 244 -5.34 -27.62 5.60
N ARG A 245 -4.46 -27.37 4.62
CA ARG A 245 -3.54 -28.39 4.07
C ARG A 245 -2.34 -28.68 4.97
N THR A 246 -1.93 -27.70 5.78
CA THR A 246 -0.72 -27.76 6.62
C THR A 246 -1.02 -27.90 8.11
N GLN A 247 -2.31 -27.99 8.48
CA GLN A 247 -2.78 -28.04 9.87
C GLN A 247 -2.23 -29.26 10.62
N GLU A 248 -2.00 -29.07 11.91
CA GLU A 248 -1.72 -30.18 12.82
C GLU A 248 -2.93 -31.13 12.87
N PRO A 249 -2.75 -32.47 12.87
CA PRO A 249 -3.85 -33.43 12.89
C PRO A 249 -4.84 -33.28 14.06
N SER A 250 -4.42 -32.60 15.13
CA SER A 250 -5.23 -32.34 16.32
C SER A 250 -6.14 -31.11 16.20
N MET A 251 -5.95 -30.27 15.18
CA MET A 251 -6.73 -29.06 14.98
C MET A 251 -8.14 -29.39 14.49
N ARG A 252 -9.15 -28.96 15.25
CA ARG A 252 -10.56 -29.12 14.88
C ARG A 252 -11.24 -27.75 14.83
N ILE A 253 -11.26 -27.16 13.65
CA ILE A 253 -11.95 -25.90 13.39
C ILE A 253 -13.45 -26.14 13.48
N ARG A 254 -14.14 -25.42 14.37
CA ARG A 254 -15.59 -25.44 14.49
C ARG A 254 -16.22 -24.26 13.78
N LYS A 255 -15.56 -23.11 13.78
CA LYS A 255 -16.14 -21.84 13.33
C LYS A 255 -15.09 -20.93 12.70
N ILE A 256 -15.44 -20.25 11.62
CA ILE A 256 -14.65 -19.20 10.99
C ILE A 256 -15.47 -17.92 10.99
N LEU A 257 -14.95 -16.88 11.64
CA LEU A 257 -15.45 -15.52 11.58
C LEU A 257 -14.75 -14.82 10.41
N TRP A 258 -15.41 -14.74 9.27
CA TRP A 258 -14.84 -14.20 8.04
C TRP A 258 -15.28 -12.76 7.82
N MET A 259 -14.36 -11.83 8.02
CA MET A 259 -14.60 -10.39 7.90
C MET A 259 -14.40 -9.92 6.47
N ILE A 260 -15.39 -9.22 5.92
CA ILE A 260 -15.35 -8.58 4.62
C ILE A 260 -15.47 -7.07 4.82
N TYR A 261 -14.49 -6.31 4.36
CA TYR A 261 -14.42 -4.86 4.53
C TYR A 261 -14.85 -4.12 3.26
N GLU A 262 -15.73 -3.13 3.41
CA GLU A 262 -16.22 -2.31 2.30
C GLU A 262 -15.10 -1.58 1.55
N GLY A 263 -14.03 -1.15 2.23
CA GLY A 263 -13.06 -0.23 1.64
C GLY A 263 -12.09 -0.85 0.63
N ASN A 264 -11.61 -2.07 0.83
CA ASN A 264 -10.54 -2.65 0.00
C ASN A 264 -10.91 -4.00 -0.64
N ASP A 265 -11.93 -4.71 -0.16
CA ASP A 265 -12.13 -6.10 -0.58
C ASP A 265 -12.57 -6.22 -2.03
N LEU A 266 -13.35 -5.28 -2.55
CA LEU A 266 -13.67 -5.26 -3.98
C LEU A 266 -12.46 -4.84 -4.84
N GLU A 267 -11.57 -4.03 -4.28
CA GLU A 267 -10.46 -3.36 -4.98
C GLU A 267 -9.16 -4.17 -4.98
N GLY A 268 -9.03 -5.13 -4.08
CA GLY A 268 -7.83 -5.93 -3.86
C GLY A 268 -7.46 -6.85 -5.03
N SER A 269 -6.33 -7.53 -4.90
CA SER A 269 -5.89 -8.49 -5.92
C SER A 269 -6.68 -9.79 -5.83
N TYR A 270 -7.23 -10.27 -6.95
CA TYR A 270 -7.89 -11.59 -7.07
C TYR A 270 -7.09 -12.60 -7.90
N GLU A 271 -5.84 -12.27 -8.22
CA GLU A 271 -4.94 -13.16 -8.94
C GLU A 271 -4.58 -14.37 -8.07
N SER A 272 -4.50 -15.56 -8.67
CA SER A 272 -4.16 -16.80 -7.94
C SER A 272 -2.67 -16.92 -7.65
N GLU A 273 -1.82 -16.43 -8.56
CA GLU A 273 -0.37 -16.48 -8.41
C GLU A 273 0.15 -15.15 -7.86
N ARG A 274 1.13 -15.22 -6.97
CA ARG A 274 1.81 -14.02 -6.49
C ARG A 274 2.37 -13.24 -7.67
N PRO A 275 2.45 -11.90 -7.57
CA PRO A 275 3.12 -11.09 -8.57
C PRO A 275 4.53 -11.64 -8.81
N LYS A 276 4.77 -12.18 -10.01
CA LYS A 276 6.12 -12.60 -10.39
C LYS A 276 6.95 -11.32 -10.51
N PRO A 277 8.14 -11.25 -9.89
CA PRO A 277 9.08 -10.20 -10.25
C PRO A 277 9.25 -10.30 -11.76
N SER A 278 9.02 -9.18 -12.47
CA SER A 278 8.85 -9.17 -13.92
C SER A 278 9.90 -10.06 -14.62
N SER A 279 9.46 -11.23 -15.11
CA SER A 279 10.34 -12.19 -15.79
C SER A 279 10.94 -11.49 -17.02
N PRO A 280 12.27 -11.41 -17.15
CA PRO A 280 12.87 -10.75 -18.30
C PRO A 280 12.47 -11.52 -19.58
N SER A 281 11.96 -10.83 -20.60
CA SER A 281 11.49 -11.41 -21.87
C SER A 281 12.48 -12.38 -22.51
N TYR A 282 12.03 -13.31 -23.37
CA TYR A 282 12.81 -14.36 -24.05
C TYR A 282 14.15 -13.90 -24.68
N THR A 283 14.26 -12.62 -25.05
CA THR A 283 15.50 -11.95 -25.46
C THR A 283 16.61 -11.93 -24.39
N ASN A 284 16.29 -12.02 -23.11
CA ASN A 284 17.24 -12.04 -21.98
C ASN A 284 17.92 -13.39 -21.76
N GLN A 285 17.40 -14.49 -22.32
CA GLN A 285 18.07 -15.78 -22.20
C GLN A 285 19.32 -15.88 -23.10
N LEU A 286 19.33 -15.17 -24.23
CA LEU A 286 20.46 -15.12 -25.17
C LEU A 286 21.64 -14.24 -24.70
N PHE A 287 21.41 -13.33 -23.75
CA PHE A 287 22.40 -12.34 -23.30
C PHE A 287 22.72 -12.43 -21.79
N LYS A 288 22.37 -13.56 -21.16
CA LYS A 288 22.51 -13.81 -19.73
C LYS A 288 23.98 -13.62 -19.28
N GLY A 289 24.23 -12.65 -18.41
CA GLY A 289 25.58 -12.36 -17.89
C GLY A 289 26.43 -11.38 -18.72
N THR A 290 25.83 -10.67 -19.68
CA THR A 290 26.54 -9.66 -20.50
C THR A 290 26.20 -8.24 -20.08
N LEU A 291 27.11 -7.28 -20.32
CA LEU A 291 26.89 -5.83 -20.12
C LEU A 291 25.64 -5.29 -20.85
N VAL A 292 25.18 -5.99 -21.91
CA VAL A 292 23.99 -5.63 -22.69
C VAL A 292 22.69 -5.90 -21.91
N GLN A 293 22.67 -6.90 -21.02
CA GLN A 293 21.51 -7.20 -20.18
C GLN A 293 21.20 -6.07 -19.19
N GLY A 294 22.24 -5.43 -18.64
CA GLY A 294 22.09 -4.28 -17.76
C GLY A 294 21.45 -3.08 -18.47
N LEU A 295 21.84 -2.81 -19.71
CA LEU A 295 21.28 -1.70 -20.50
C LEU A 295 19.79 -1.88 -20.84
N ILE A 296 19.29 -3.12 -20.88
CA ILE A 296 17.90 -3.45 -21.22
C ILE A 296 16.98 -3.46 -19.98
N THR A 297 17.53 -3.71 -18.79
CA THR A 297 16.76 -3.83 -17.53
C THR A 297 16.76 -2.57 -16.65
N ILE A 298 17.66 -1.62 -16.92
CA ILE A 298 17.71 -0.32 -16.25
C ILE A 298 16.38 0.46 -16.31
N PRO A 299 15.62 0.50 -17.43
CA PRO A 299 14.37 1.27 -17.47
C PRO A 299 13.28 0.73 -16.54
N SER A 300 13.18 -0.59 -16.35
CA SER A 300 12.16 -1.18 -15.47
C SER A 300 12.52 -1.09 -13.99
N LEU A 301 13.82 -1.20 -13.65
CA LEU A 301 14.29 -1.04 -12.27
C LEU A 301 14.27 0.42 -11.80
N ILE A 302 14.61 1.37 -12.68
CA ILE A 302 14.42 2.80 -12.39
C ILE A 302 12.93 3.12 -12.27
N LYS A 303 12.05 2.48 -13.06
CA LYS A 303 10.60 2.66 -12.99
C LYS A 303 10.00 2.28 -11.63
N GLU A 304 10.46 1.21 -10.99
CA GLU A 304 9.90 0.77 -9.70
C GLU A 304 10.49 1.50 -8.49
N GLN A 305 11.70 2.05 -8.60
CA GLN A 305 12.38 2.74 -7.49
C GLN A 305 12.54 4.25 -7.65
N ALA A 306 12.15 4.84 -8.78
CA ALA A 306 12.17 6.28 -8.98
C ALA A 306 11.15 6.98 -8.07
N ILE A 307 11.62 8.06 -7.43
CA ILE A 307 10.83 8.96 -6.58
C ILE A 307 9.57 9.49 -7.32
N ILE A 308 9.59 9.55 -8.66
CA ILE A 308 8.46 10.01 -9.48
C ILE A 308 7.32 8.97 -9.57
N THR A 309 7.64 7.67 -9.60
CA THR A 309 6.63 6.61 -9.53
C THR A 309 6.02 6.54 -8.14
N LYS A 310 6.83 6.80 -7.11
CA LYS A 310 6.38 7.05 -5.73
C LYS A 310 5.49 8.31 -5.63
N LEU A 311 5.81 9.41 -6.32
CA LEU A 311 4.97 10.61 -6.43
C LEU A 311 3.63 10.36 -7.15
N LEU A 312 3.61 9.50 -8.17
CA LEU A 312 2.38 9.13 -8.90
C LEU A 312 1.53 8.12 -8.12
N ASN A 313 2.15 7.33 -7.24
CA ASN A 313 1.49 6.38 -6.34
C ASN A 313 1.22 6.94 -4.93
N GLY A 314 1.63 8.18 -4.62
CA GLY A 314 1.28 8.91 -3.39
C GLY A 314 2.35 9.01 -2.28
N ASP A 315 3.58 8.52 -2.46
CA ASP A 315 4.57 8.32 -1.39
C ASP A 315 5.60 9.45 -1.18
N VAL A 316 5.67 10.50 -2.02
CA VAL A 316 6.53 11.70 -1.80
C VAL A 316 5.88 12.95 -2.42
N ALA A 317 5.99 14.13 -1.81
CA ALA A 317 5.33 15.37 -2.27
C ALA A 317 6.24 16.31 -3.10
N LEU A 318 5.72 16.87 -4.20
CA LEU A 318 6.31 18.01 -4.92
C LEU A 318 5.37 19.22 -4.84
N ARG A 319 5.90 20.35 -4.35
CA ARG A 319 5.21 21.64 -4.22
C ARG A 319 5.00 22.29 -5.59
N PHE A 320 3.78 22.70 -5.89
CA PHE A 320 3.45 23.68 -6.96
C PHE A 320 2.67 24.87 -6.38
N PRO A 321 2.88 26.11 -6.87
CA PRO A 321 2.40 27.33 -6.21
C PRO A 321 0.95 27.71 -6.54
N THR A 322 0.25 28.08 -5.47
CA THR A 322 -0.81 29.10 -5.29
C THR A 322 -2.04 29.13 -6.21
N PHE A 323 -3.22 29.04 -5.59
CA PHE A 323 -4.42 29.76 -6.04
C PHE A 323 -5.25 30.30 -4.87
N GLN A 324 -5.95 31.40 -5.17
CA GLN A 324 -6.66 32.30 -4.26
C GLN A 324 -7.85 31.64 -3.55
N ALA A 325 -8.00 31.96 -2.26
CA ALA A 325 -9.08 31.49 -1.40
C ALA A 325 -10.37 32.28 -1.62
N ARG A 326 -11.47 31.56 -1.91
CA ARG A 326 -12.85 31.90 -1.50
C ARG A 326 -13.75 30.69 -1.26
N ASP A 327 -13.38 29.50 -1.73
CA ASP A 327 -14.13 28.27 -1.45
C ASP A 327 -13.48 27.46 -0.31
N TYR A 328 -14.30 26.90 0.59
CA TYR A 328 -13.84 25.95 1.61
C TYR A 328 -13.09 24.80 0.91
N ASN A 329 -11.80 24.64 1.24
CA ASN A 329 -10.98 23.56 0.70
C ASN A 329 -10.61 22.59 1.83
N PRO A 330 -11.22 21.39 1.90
CA PRO A 330 -10.97 20.45 2.98
C PRO A 330 -9.53 19.91 2.99
N TYR A 331 -8.76 20.12 1.92
CA TYR A 331 -7.35 19.70 1.80
C TYR A 331 -6.37 20.77 2.28
N VAL A 332 -6.84 21.92 2.78
CA VAL A 332 -5.99 22.99 3.32
C VAL A 332 -6.41 23.31 4.76
N ILE A 333 -5.61 22.86 5.74
CA ILE A 333 -5.86 23.03 7.17
C ILE A 333 -4.81 23.97 7.76
N ASP A 334 -5.22 25.09 8.35
CA ASP A 334 -4.31 26.11 8.90
C ASP A 334 -3.22 26.59 7.91
N GLY A 335 -3.55 26.60 6.61
CA GLY A 335 -2.60 26.95 5.54
C GLY A 335 -1.68 25.81 5.09
N ILE A 336 -1.84 24.60 5.64
CA ILE A 336 -1.06 23.40 5.32
C ILE A 336 -1.88 22.50 4.40
N ARG A 337 -1.23 22.00 3.34
CA ARG A 337 -1.86 21.03 2.43
C ARG A 337 -1.82 19.62 3.02
N SER A 338 -2.95 18.94 2.99
CA SER A 338 -3.12 17.54 3.35
C SER A 338 -3.59 16.74 2.14
N TRP A 339 -3.19 15.46 2.06
CA TRP A 339 -3.77 14.50 1.11
C TRP A 339 -5.14 13.97 1.58
N PHE A 340 -5.38 14.05 2.89
CA PHE A 340 -6.58 13.58 3.54
C PHE A 340 -7.47 14.80 3.83
N PRO A 341 -8.70 14.85 3.29
CA PRO A 341 -9.59 15.96 3.53
C PRO A 341 -9.99 15.98 5.00
N PHE A 342 -9.97 17.18 5.56
CA PHE A 342 -10.38 17.49 6.91
C PHE A 342 -11.82 17.96 6.93
N PHE A 343 -12.59 17.44 7.86
CA PHE A 343 -13.94 17.91 8.14
C PHE A 343 -14.16 18.04 9.65
N GLN A 344 -15.14 18.86 10.02
CA GLN A 344 -15.55 19.06 11.40
C GLN A 344 -17.00 18.63 11.59
N SER A 345 -17.26 18.01 12.74
CA SER A 345 -18.61 17.73 13.24
C SER A 345 -18.79 18.42 14.59
N PRO A 346 -19.90 19.15 14.82
CA PRO A 346 -20.21 19.68 16.14
C PRO A 346 -20.36 18.60 17.21
N VAL A 347 -20.70 17.36 16.81
CA VAL A 347 -20.93 16.23 17.71
C VAL A 347 -19.69 15.35 17.80
N LEU A 348 -19.14 14.94 16.66
CA LEU A 348 -18.05 13.95 16.61
C LEU A 348 -16.66 14.61 16.66
N GLY A 349 -16.57 15.94 16.54
CA GLY A 349 -15.32 16.70 16.50
C GLY A 349 -14.61 16.63 15.14
N PRO A 350 -13.33 17.02 15.07
CA PRO A 350 -12.56 17.05 13.82
C PRO A 350 -12.02 15.68 13.41
N ARG A 351 -11.97 15.40 12.10
CA ARG A 351 -11.43 14.15 11.56
C ARG A 351 -10.87 14.32 10.14
N LEU A 352 -9.86 13.53 9.82
CA LEU A 352 -9.34 13.29 8.47
C LEU A 352 -10.00 12.03 7.88
N PHE A 353 -10.25 12.04 6.58
CA PHE A 353 -10.89 10.92 5.86
C PHE A 353 -10.01 10.43 4.72
N TYR A 354 -10.22 9.19 4.28
CA TYR A 354 -9.53 8.67 3.11
C TYR A 354 -10.31 9.05 1.84
N PRO A 355 -9.75 9.86 0.92
CA PRO A 355 -10.49 10.34 -0.25
C PRO A 355 -11.12 9.23 -1.09
N LYS A 356 -10.36 8.14 -1.28
CA LYS A 356 -10.79 6.99 -2.09
C LYS A 356 -12.07 6.35 -1.54
N TYR A 357 -12.18 6.19 -0.21
CA TYR A 357 -13.38 5.62 0.41
C TYR A 357 -14.60 6.55 0.29
N ILE A 358 -14.41 7.86 0.20
CA ILE A 358 -15.49 8.81 -0.10
C ILE A 358 -15.97 8.59 -1.54
N GLU A 359 -15.04 8.54 -2.49
CA GLU A 359 -15.31 8.33 -3.92
C GLU A 359 -16.00 6.99 -4.18
N GLU A 360 -15.59 5.92 -3.48
CA GLU A 360 -16.18 4.59 -3.57
C GLU A 360 -17.58 4.53 -2.93
N ALA A 361 -17.77 5.19 -1.78
CA ALA A 361 -19.07 5.28 -1.14
C ALA A 361 -20.10 6.06 -1.99
N GLN A 362 -19.65 6.89 -2.93
CA GLN A 362 -20.49 7.60 -3.92
C GLN A 362 -20.90 6.74 -5.11
N GLN A 363 -20.22 5.62 -5.35
CA GLN A 363 -20.45 4.84 -6.55
C GLN A 363 -21.85 4.21 -6.58
N PRO A 364 -22.50 4.13 -7.74
CA PRO A 364 -23.80 3.50 -7.89
C PRO A 364 -23.71 1.97 -7.87
N LEU A 365 -24.84 1.27 -7.75
CA LEU A 365 -24.89 -0.20 -7.82
C LEU A 365 -24.18 -0.79 -9.05
N SER A 366 -24.21 -0.12 -10.20
CA SER A 366 -23.54 -0.58 -11.42
C SER A 366 -22.02 -0.67 -11.28
N TYR A 367 -21.41 0.10 -10.36
CA TYR A 367 -19.99 -0.03 -10.02
C TYR A 367 -19.71 -1.43 -9.48
N VAL A 368 -20.47 -1.86 -8.47
CA VAL A 368 -20.32 -3.19 -7.86
C VAL A 368 -20.66 -4.28 -8.88
N LEU A 369 -21.75 -4.17 -9.61
CA LEU A 369 -22.18 -5.23 -10.54
C LEU A 369 -21.21 -5.43 -11.71
N HIS A 370 -20.58 -4.37 -12.20
CA HIS A 370 -19.66 -4.43 -13.35
C HIS A 370 -18.18 -4.37 -12.96
N HIS A 371 -17.87 -4.38 -11.65
CA HIS A 371 -16.48 -4.36 -11.19
C HIS A 371 -15.75 -5.61 -11.70
N PRO A 372 -14.51 -5.49 -12.23
CA PRO A 372 -13.74 -6.63 -12.72
C PRO A 372 -13.58 -7.77 -11.70
N ASN A 373 -13.52 -7.43 -10.41
CA ASN A 373 -13.35 -8.40 -9.33
C ASN A 373 -14.65 -9.06 -8.87
N THR A 374 -15.84 -8.56 -9.23
CA THR A 374 -17.11 -9.09 -8.73
C THR A 374 -17.34 -10.57 -9.08
N PRO A 375 -17.05 -11.05 -10.31
CA PRO A 375 -17.12 -12.48 -10.62
C PRO A 375 -16.16 -13.33 -9.79
N HIS A 376 -14.97 -12.80 -9.49
CA HIS A 376 -13.95 -13.46 -8.68
C HIS A 376 -14.34 -13.51 -7.20
N LEU A 377 -14.89 -12.43 -6.65
CA LEU A 377 -15.48 -12.40 -5.32
C LEU A 377 -16.60 -13.46 -5.18
N ASN A 378 -17.51 -13.53 -6.14
CA ASN A 378 -18.55 -14.56 -6.15
C ASN A 378 -17.97 -15.97 -6.17
N GLN A 379 -16.86 -16.18 -6.87
CA GLN A 379 -16.16 -17.46 -6.89
C GLN A 379 -15.52 -17.77 -5.52
N VAL A 380 -14.88 -16.80 -4.88
CA VAL A 380 -14.32 -16.94 -3.52
C VAL A 380 -15.39 -17.38 -2.53
N PHE A 381 -16.56 -16.74 -2.54
CA PHE A 381 -17.69 -17.12 -1.68
C PHE A 381 -18.18 -18.57 -1.94
N ARG A 382 -18.27 -18.98 -3.21
CA ARG A 382 -18.62 -20.37 -3.56
C ARG A 382 -17.58 -21.36 -3.08
N GLU A 383 -16.30 -21.05 -3.23
CA GLU A 383 -15.21 -21.90 -2.76
C GLU A 383 -15.18 -22.00 -1.23
N MET A 384 -15.45 -20.90 -0.52
CA MET A 384 -15.60 -20.91 0.94
C MET A 384 -16.76 -21.82 1.37
N ALA A 385 -17.89 -21.80 0.67
CA ALA A 385 -19.04 -22.66 0.97
C ALA A 385 -18.75 -24.15 0.71
N LEU A 386 -17.84 -24.46 -0.22
CA LEU A 386 -17.36 -25.83 -0.44
C LEU A 386 -16.44 -26.27 0.71
N LEU A 387 -15.51 -25.42 1.14
CA LEU A 387 -14.62 -25.71 2.28
C LEU A 387 -15.41 -25.91 3.57
N GLU A 388 -16.45 -25.10 3.81
CA GLU A 388 -17.34 -25.25 4.97
C GLU A 388 -17.95 -26.65 5.05
N LYS A 389 -18.43 -27.17 3.91
CA LYS A 389 -19.01 -28.52 3.83
C LYS A 389 -17.95 -29.61 3.93
N GLU A 390 -16.83 -29.45 3.23
CA GLU A 390 -15.74 -30.43 3.18
C GLU A 390 -15.12 -30.66 4.56
N PHE A 391 -14.83 -29.58 5.28
CA PHE A 391 -14.16 -29.62 6.59
C PHE A 391 -15.14 -29.55 7.77
N SER A 392 -16.44 -29.41 7.53
CA SER A 392 -17.51 -29.42 8.54
C SER A 392 -17.33 -28.38 9.66
N PHE A 393 -16.83 -27.19 9.32
CA PHE A 393 -16.91 -26.00 10.17
C PHE A 393 -18.13 -25.14 9.81
N GLN A 394 -18.41 -24.10 10.59
CA GLN A 394 -19.40 -23.07 10.26
C GLN A 394 -18.70 -21.78 9.84
N VAL A 395 -19.12 -21.13 8.75
CA VAL A 395 -18.63 -19.79 8.39
C VAL A 395 -19.68 -18.74 8.75
N ILE A 396 -19.23 -17.68 9.43
CA ILE A 396 -20.02 -16.47 9.67
C ILE A 396 -19.36 -15.32 8.95
N VAL A 397 -20.09 -14.70 8.02
CA VAL A 397 -19.61 -13.56 7.24
C VAL A 397 -19.95 -12.28 7.99
N ILE A 398 -18.94 -11.48 8.31
CA ILE A 398 -19.06 -10.24 9.07
C ILE A 398 -18.70 -9.08 8.13
N ILE A 399 -19.65 -8.22 7.81
CA ILE A 399 -19.44 -7.15 6.82
C ILE A 399 -19.20 -5.84 7.55
N VAL A 400 -18.05 -5.21 7.29
CA VAL A 400 -17.58 -3.98 7.94
C VAL A 400 -17.77 -2.78 7.01
N PRO A 401 -18.43 -1.69 7.46
CA PRO A 401 -18.52 -0.46 6.67
C PRO A 401 -17.23 0.36 6.72
N THR A 402 -17.05 1.23 5.73
CA THR A 402 -16.07 2.33 5.82
C THR A 402 -16.48 3.35 6.89
N GLY A 403 -15.50 4.04 7.48
CA GLY A 403 -15.75 5.16 8.39
C GLY A 403 -16.38 6.37 7.66
N GLU A 404 -16.10 6.51 6.37
CA GLU A 404 -16.69 7.48 5.45
C GLU A 404 -18.20 7.26 5.34
N ARG A 405 -18.64 6.02 5.11
CA ARG A 405 -20.07 5.70 5.08
C ARG A 405 -20.74 5.86 6.43
N LEU A 406 -20.09 5.36 7.49
CA LEU A 406 -20.71 5.30 8.81
C LEU A 406 -20.83 6.70 9.44
N HIS A 407 -19.80 7.56 9.30
CA HIS A 407 -19.74 8.84 10.00
C HIS A 407 -19.80 10.07 9.09
N GLY A 408 -19.42 9.96 7.81
CA GLY A 408 -19.33 11.09 6.89
C GLY A 408 -20.55 12.03 6.90
N PRO A 409 -21.79 11.51 6.89
CA PRO A 409 -23.01 12.34 6.93
C PRO A 409 -23.14 13.27 8.16
N PHE A 410 -22.38 13.06 9.24
CA PHE A 410 -22.40 13.90 10.44
C PHE A 410 -21.40 15.06 10.41
N TYR A 411 -20.63 15.20 9.33
CA TYR A 411 -19.60 16.22 9.17
C TYR A 411 -20.05 17.34 8.24
N GLU A 412 -19.72 18.58 8.60
CA GLU A 412 -20.06 19.76 7.83
C GLU A 412 -19.33 19.78 6.48
N ASN A 413 -20.04 20.12 5.41
CA ASN A 413 -19.53 20.16 4.03
C ASN A 413 -18.98 18.81 3.53
N PHE A 414 -19.31 17.70 4.18
CA PHE A 414 -18.92 16.38 3.73
C PHE A 414 -19.61 16.08 2.38
N PRO A 415 -18.89 15.55 1.37
CA PRO A 415 -19.49 15.20 0.09
C PRO A 415 -20.66 14.21 0.26
N PRO A 416 -21.78 14.37 -0.46
CA PRO A 416 -22.85 13.39 -0.41
C PRO A 416 -22.32 12.04 -0.90
N ILE A 417 -22.71 10.96 -0.23
CA ILE A 417 -22.42 9.57 -0.59
C ILE A 417 -23.71 8.88 -1.07
N SER A 418 -23.60 7.69 -1.66
CA SER A 418 -24.79 6.91 -2.03
C SER A 418 -25.63 6.59 -0.79
N ALA A 419 -26.95 6.81 -0.88
CA ALA A 419 -27.90 6.53 0.18
C ALA A 419 -27.94 5.04 0.54
N GLU A 420 -27.77 4.17 -0.47
CA GLU A 420 -27.76 2.73 -0.30
C GLU A 420 -26.31 2.20 -0.24
N PRO A 421 -25.99 1.29 0.69
CA PRO A 421 -24.66 0.72 0.85
C PRO A 421 -24.42 -0.42 -0.13
N HIS A 422 -24.35 -0.10 -1.42
CA HIS A 422 -24.43 -1.09 -2.51
C HIS A 422 -23.48 -2.29 -2.40
N PHE A 423 -22.22 -2.09 -2.00
CA PHE A 423 -21.28 -3.21 -1.82
C PHE A 423 -21.68 -4.10 -0.63
N ILE A 424 -22.02 -3.50 0.51
CA ILE A 424 -22.47 -4.22 1.71
C ILE A 424 -23.74 -5.01 1.42
N ASP A 425 -24.71 -4.41 0.73
CA ASP A 425 -25.95 -5.10 0.34
C ASP A 425 -25.69 -6.24 -0.64
N TYR A 426 -24.77 -6.03 -1.58
CA TYR A 426 -24.38 -7.05 -2.54
C TYR A 426 -23.73 -8.25 -1.85
N VAL A 427 -22.73 -8.01 -1.00
CA VAL A 427 -22.06 -9.06 -0.22
C VAL A 427 -23.03 -9.79 0.70
N SER A 428 -23.94 -9.06 1.36
CA SER A 428 -24.97 -9.66 2.22
C SER A 428 -25.83 -10.65 1.43
N LYS A 429 -26.33 -10.23 0.26
CA LYS A 429 -27.14 -11.09 -0.63
C LYS A 429 -26.38 -12.30 -1.13
N VAL A 430 -25.13 -12.12 -1.59
CA VAL A 430 -24.29 -13.24 -2.06
C VAL A 430 -24.06 -14.23 -0.93
N SER A 431 -23.70 -13.74 0.26
CA SER A 431 -23.45 -14.55 1.44
C SER A 431 -24.70 -15.36 1.86
N GLU A 432 -25.84 -14.69 2.00
CA GLU A 432 -27.11 -15.32 2.37
C GLU A 432 -27.58 -16.34 1.32
N SER A 433 -27.38 -16.05 0.03
CA SER A 433 -27.77 -16.97 -1.06
C SER A 433 -26.99 -18.29 -1.04
N LEU A 434 -25.81 -18.31 -0.41
CA LEU A 434 -24.99 -19.50 -0.23
C LEU A 434 -25.22 -20.19 1.13
N GLY A 435 -26.11 -19.64 1.96
CA GLY A 435 -26.52 -20.22 3.24
C GLY A 435 -25.62 -19.86 4.43
N PHE A 436 -24.71 -18.89 4.27
CA PHE A 436 -23.90 -18.42 5.39
C PHE A 436 -24.75 -17.65 6.42
N GLN A 437 -24.33 -17.68 7.69
CA GLN A 437 -24.80 -16.71 8.67
C GLN A 437 -24.10 -15.38 8.39
N THR A 438 -24.87 -14.32 8.18
CA THR A 438 -24.35 -12.99 7.81
C THR A 438 -24.61 -11.96 8.91
N LEU A 439 -23.57 -11.22 9.30
CA LEU A 439 -23.65 -10.11 10.25
C LEU A 439 -23.22 -8.81 9.55
N ASN A 440 -24.19 -7.99 9.20
CA ASN A 440 -23.95 -6.65 8.65
C ASN A 440 -23.71 -5.63 9.78
N LEU A 441 -22.44 -5.27 10.02
CA LEU A 441 -22.09 -4.33 11.09
C LEU A 441 -22.52 -2.90 10.81
N LEU A 442 -22.75 -2.48 9.57
CA LEU A 442 -23.28 -1.13 9.29
C LEU A 442 -24.60 -0.92 10.04
N SER A 443 -25.52 -1.87 9.92
CA SER A 443 -26.83 -1.80 10.57
C SER A 443 -26.73 -1.81 12.11
N LYS A 444 -25.74 -2.51 12.66
CA LYS A 444 -25.56 -2.72 14.10
C LYS A 444 -24.76 -1.60 14.77
N LEU A 445 -23.85 -0.95 14.04
CA LEU A 445 -23.04 0.16 14.53
C LEU A 445 -23.75 1.51 14.37
N LYS A 446 -24.65 1.65 13.39
CA LYS A 446 -25.37 2.91 13.11
C LYS A 446 -26.03 3.54 14.35
N PRO A 447 -26.70 2.80 15.26
CA PRO A 447 -27.30 3.39 16.46
C PRO A 447 -26.30 4.09 17.40
N TYR A 448 -25.02 3.74 17.34
CA TYR A 448 -23.96 4.34 18.16
C TYR A 448 -23.24 5.47 17.41
N ALA A 449 -23.13 5.34 16.09
CA ALA A 449 -22.32 6.21 15.24
C ALA A 449 -22.74 7.69 15.24
N ASP A 450 -23.98 7.98 15.60
CA ASP A 450 -24.52 9.34 15.70
C ASP A 450 -23.88 10.15 16.83
N ASN A 451 -23.45 9.49 17.91
CA ASN A 451 -22.97 10.13 19.14
C ASN A 451 -21.56 9.70 19.55
N GLU A 452 -21.08 8.58 19.04
CA GLU A 452 -19.77 8.01 19.36
C GLU A 452 -18.94 7.90 18.09
N LEU A 453 -17.73 8.44 18.10
CA LEU A 453 -16.78 8.21 17.02
C LEU A 453 -16.19 6.80 17.18
N LEU A 454 -16.35 5.95 16.18
CA LEU A 454 -15.92 4.54 16.23
C LEU A 454 -14.61 4.26 15.46
N TYR A 455 -14.13 5.25 14.71
CA TYR A 455 -12.90 5.21 13.92
C TYR A 455 -11.90 6.22 14.50
N PHE A 456 -10.61 6.01 14.27
CA PHE A 456 -9.63 7.04 14.64
C PHE A 456 -9.85 8.33 13.83
N ARG A 457 -9.38 9.45 14.38
CA ARG A 457 -9.50 10.77 13.73
C ARG A 457 -8.49 10.93 12.59
N ASP A 458 -7.41 10.17 12.62
CA ASP A 458 -6.29 10.20 11.68
C ASP A 458 -6.05 8.82 11.02
N ASP A 459 -7.07 7.95 11.00
CA ASP A 459 -6.98 6.64 10.36
C ASP A 459 -8.36 6.19 9.80
N SER A 460 -8.32 5.25 8.85
CA SER A 460 -9.49 4.54 8.32
C SER A 460 -9.93 3.36 9.18
N HIS A 461 -9.20 3.01 10.24
CA HIS A 461 -9.51 1.86 11.10
C HIS A 461 -10.30 2.25 12.36
N TRP A 462 -10.93 1.25 12.98
CA TRP A 462 -11.62 1.41 14.24
C TRP A 462 -10.70 1.89 15.36
N ASN A 463 -11.21 2.79 16.19
CA ASN A 463 -10.60 3.08 17.47
C ASN A 463 -10.96 1.99 18.49
N GLN A 464 -10.51 2.14 19.74
CA GLN A 464 -10.79 1.16 20.79
C GLN A 464 -12.31 0.91 20.97
N ARG A 465 -13.13 1.96 20.91
CA ARG A 465 -14.59 1.84 21.07
C ARG A 465 -15.23 1.09 19.91
N GLY A 466 -14.76 1.30 18.67
CA GLY A 466 -15.21 0.54 17.51
C GLY A 466 -14.90 -0.96 17.65
N HIS A 467 -13.71 -1.32 18.13
CA HIS A 467 -13.34 -2.71 18.42
C HIS A 467 -14.19 -3.34 19.53
N GLU A 468 -14.49 -2.60 20.61
CA GLU A 468 -15.35 -3.03 21.71
C GLU A 468 -16.76 -3.35 21.22
N LEU A 469 -17.40 -2.42 20.51
CA LEU A 469 -18.74 -2.62 19.96
C LEU A 469 -18.79 -3.80 18.98
N ALA A 470 -17.80 -3.92 18.10
CA ALA A 470 -17.72 -5.05 17.17
C ALA A 470 -17.67 -6.39 17.94
N ALA A 471 -16.81 -6.50 18.96
CA ALA A 471 -16.71 -7.71 19.78
C ALA A 471 -18.01 -8.01 20.54
N GLU A 472 -18.65 -7.00 21.14
CA GLU A 472 -19.93 -7.14 21.85
C GLU A 472 -21.05 -7.63 20.92
N ILE A 473 -21.19 -7.01 19.76
CA ILE A 473 -22.19 -7.36 18.74
C ILE A 473 -21.94 -8.80 18.25
N ILE A 474 -20.70 -9.12 17.83
CA ILE A 474 -20.36 -10.46 17.34
C ILE A 474 -20.65 -11.52 18.41
N ARG A 475 -20.28 -11.28 19.67
CA ARG A 475 -20.60 -12.19 20.77
C ARG A 475 -22.10 -12.43 20.88
N SER A 476 -22.89 -11.36 20.88
CA SER A 476 -24.35 -11.44 21.06
C SER A 476 -25.10 -12.09 19.90
N GLU A 477 -24.59 -11.96 18.67
CA GLU A 477 -25.27 -12.46 17.46
C GLU A 477 -24.76 -13.86 17.05
N VAL A 478 -23.52 -14.21 17.41
CA VAL A 478 -22.85 -15.44 16.90
C VAL A 478 -22.61 -16.49 17.99
N PHE A 479 -22.52 -16.08 19.26
CA PHE A 479 -22.15 -16.95 20.38
C PHE A 479 -23.19 -16.96 21.50
N GLN A 480 -24.48 -16.80 21.15
CA GLN A 480 -25.59 -16.93 22.11
C GLN A 480 -25.44 -18.24 22.91
N GLN A 481 -25.42 -18.10 24.25
CA GLN A 481 -25.38 -19.22 25.19
C GLN A 481 -26.75 -19.88 25.32
#